data_AF-A0A8T2XFV9-F1
#
_entry.id   AF-A0A8T2XFV9-F1
#
_cell.length_a   1.000
_cell.length_b   1.000
_cell.length_c   1.000
_cell.angle_alpha   90.00
_cell.angle_beta   90.00
_cell.angle_gamma   90.00
#
_symmetry.space_group_name_H-M   'P 1'
#
loop_
_entity.id
_entity.type
_entity.pdbx_description
1 polymer ?
#
loop_
_entity_poly.entity_id
_entity_poly.type
_entity_poly.pdbx_seq_one_letter_code
_entity_poly.pdbx_strand_id
1 'polypeptide(L)'
;MRCPRLRRLVLPAWNRVETVMIKAIDLWKDLESLTMPSIVNSPRLVQAIATNCRNFRELKIMGPFDIYFASSLATYLPTLKVLSLRCSKLYKDTLIFILDNLRCLDVLNISHCLLIQIPPPPAPGRIVRRLDKTILEKASRLRKFLTCMRDTCIMCQRTRNDEGLMRWYKYEKGLWKEDEVRSLAL
;
A
#
# COMPACT_ATOMS: atom_id res chain seq x y z
N MET A 1 -24.80 13.50 0.82
CA MET A 1 -25.02 12.37 -0.11
C MET A 1 -24.67 11.07 0.60
N ARG A 2 -25.54 10.06 0.59
CA ARG A 2 -25.27 8.72 1.14
C ARG A 2 -25.18 7.74 -0.03
N CYS A 3 -24.01 7.11 -0.22
CA CYS A 3 -23.78 6.10 -1.25
C CYS A 3 -23.60 4.72 -0.59
N PRO A 4 -24.68 4.07 -0.11
CA PRO A 4 -24.57 2.86 0.72
C PRO A 4 -24.00 1.64 -0.04
N ARG A 5 -24.17 1.59 -1.37
CA ARG A 5 -23.66 0.52 -2.24
C ARG A 5 -22.28 0.84 -2.84
N LEU A 6 -21.50 1.70 -2.19
CA LEU A 6 -20.17 2.08 -2.67
C LEU A 6 -19.23 0.88 -2.57
N ARG A 7 -18.78 0.36 -3.72
CA ARG A 7 -17.86 -0.80 -3.79
C ARG A 7 -16.40 -0.41 -3.90
N ARG A 8 -16.10 0.73 -4.52
CA ARG A 8 -14.74 1.25 -4.69
C ARG A 8 -14.71 2.70 -4.26
N LEU A 9 -13.72 3.03 -3.45
CA LEU A 9 -13.45 4.39 -3.04
C LEU A 9 -12.01 4.77 -3.36
N VAL A 10 -11.83 5.96 -3.94
CA VAL A 10 -10.50 6.53 -4.16
C VAL A 10 -10.45 7.94 -3.61
N LEU A 11 -9.47 8.18 -2.75
CA LEU A 11 -9.33 9.43 -2.01
C LEU A 11 -7.95 10.01 -2.28
N PRO A 12 -7.85 11.14 -3.00
CA PRO A 12 -6.57 11.74 -3.35
C PRO A 12 -5.99 12.65 -2.25
N ALA A 13 -6.59 12.73 -1.05
CA ALA A 13 -6.03 13.49 0.09
C ALA A 13 -6.71 13.07 1.41
N TRP A 14 -6.11 12.13 2.16
CA TRP A 14 -6.69 11.58 3.40
C TRP A 14 -6.41 12.40 4.66
N ASN A 15 -5.26 13.08 4.71
CA ASN A 15 -4.73 13.75 5.91
C ASN A 15 -5.62 14.85 6.51
N ARG A 16 -6.73 15.21 5.85
CA ARG A 16 -7.69 16.22 6.32
C ARG A 16 -9.03 15.64 6.80
N VAL A 17 -9.26 14.33 6.66
CA VAL A 17 -10.61 13.74 6.79
C VAL A 17 -10.68 12.45 7.62
N GLU A 18 -9.60 12.01 8.26
CA GLU A 18 -9.52 10.70 8.93
C GLU A 18 -10.73 10.35 9.82
N THR A 19 -11.08 11.21 10.78
CA THR A 19 -12.20 10.96 11.69
C THR A 19 -13.55 10.86 10.98
N VAL A 20 -13.75 11.68 9.94
CA VAL A 20 -14.99 11.67 9.15
C VAL A 20 -15.04 10.41 8.28
N MET A 21 -13.89 9.99 7.75
CA MET A 21 -13.77 8.81 6.91
C MET A 21 -14.02 7.51 7.69
N ILE A 22 -13.50 7.40 8.92
CA ILE A 22 -13.75 6.24 9.78
C ILE A 22 -15.27 6.10 10.03
N LYS A 23 -15.96 7.21 10.34
CA LYS A 23 -17.43 7.19 10.50
C LYS A 23 -18.17 6.89 9.19
N ALA A 24 -17.63 7.28 8.05
CA ALA A 24 -18.24 7.00 6.76
C ALA A 24 -18.14 5.52 6.36
N ILE A 25 -17.07 4.84 6.78
CA ILE A 25 -16.86 3.41 6.53
C ILE A 25 -17.97 2.55 7.16
N ASP A 26 -18.52 2.98 8.30
CA ASP A 26 -19.68 2.32 8.93
C ASP A 26 -20.92 2.24 7.99
N LEU A 27 -20.98 3.13 7.00
CA LEU A 27 -22.09 3.22 6.04
C LEU A 27 -21.84 2.45 4.73
N TRP A 28 -20.62 2.00 4.46
CA TRP A 28 -20.22 1.38 3.19
C TRP A 28 -19.99 -0.13 3.34
N LYS A 29 -21.05 -0.86 3.66
CA LYS A 29 -20.99 -2.32 3.89
C LYS A 29 -20.51 -3.12 2.69
N ASP A 30 -20.75 -2.60 1.49
CA ASP A 30 -20.37 -3.23 0.22
C ASP A 30 -18.98 -2.80 -0.28
N LEU A 31 -18.19 -2.07 0.52
CA LEU A 31 -16.87 -1.61 0.11
C LEU A 31 -15.92 -2.81 -0.08
N GLU A 32 -15.37 -2.91 -1.29
CA GLU A 32 -14.46 -3.98 -1.71
C GLU A 32 -13.03 -3.47 -1.92
N SER A 33 -12.89 -2.19 -2.29
CA SER A 33 -11.63 -1.60 -2.74
C SER A 33 -11.46 -0.17 -2.22
N LEU A 34 -10.27 0.11 -1.68
CA LEU A 34 -9.89 1.44 -1.21
C LEU A 34 -8.52 1.84 -1.76
N THR A 35 -8.44 3.03 -2.34
CA THR A 35 -7.18 3.69 -2.69
C THR A 35 -7.05 4.98 -1.90
N MET A 36 -5.95 5.13 -1.17
CA MET A 36 -5.70 6.31 -0.33
C MET A 36 -4.19 6.64 -0.25
N PRO A 37 -3.83 7.91 0.04
CA PRO A 37 -2.48 8.21 0.52
C PRO A 37 -2.24 7.46 1.83
N SER A 38 -0.96 7.23 2.13
CA SER A 38 -0.58 6.78 3.45
C SER A 38 -1.01 7.78 4.51
N ILE A 39 -1.51 7.22 5.60
CA ILE A 39 -1.90 7.88 6.83
C ILE A 39 -0.91 7.33 7.84
N VAL A 40 -0.37 8.20 8.70
CA VAL A 40 0.49 7.72 9.77
C VAL A 40 -0.33 6.79 10.65
N ASN A 41 -0.04 5.49 10.56
CA ASN A 41 -0.43 4.42 11.47
C ASN A 41 -1.84 4.57 12.07
N SER A 42 -2.89 4.33 11.28
CA SER A 42 -4.27 4.29 11.78
C SER A 42 -4.83 2.86 11.87
N PRO A 43 -4.49 2.08 12.92
CA PRO A 43 -5.14 0.80 13.20
C PRO A 43 -6.66 0.92 13.26
N ARG A 44 -7.17 2.07 13.74
CA ARG A 44 -8.61 2.36 13.82
C ARG A 44 -9.30 2.28 12.47
N LEU A 45 -8.64 2.78 11.41
CA LEU A 45 -9.16 2.67 10.05
C LEU A 45 -9.26 1.20 9.61
N VAL A 46 -8.18 0.44 9.82
CA VAL A 46 -8.15 -0.98 9.43
C VAL A 46 -9.22 -1.78 10.18
N GLN A 47 -9.38 -1.51 11.48
CA GLN A 47 -10.44 -2.10 12.32
C GLN A 47 -11.84 -1.73 11.83
N ALA A 48 -12.08 -0.46 11.46
CA ALA A 48 -13.37 -0.02 10.97
C ALA A 48 -13.72 -0.70 9.63
N ILE A 49 -12.76 -0.86 8.72
CA ILE A 49 -12.94 -1.60 7.48
C ILE A 49 -13.26 -3.07 7.78
N ALA A 50 -12.47 -3.71 8.64
CA ALA A 50 -12.68 -5.11 9.00
C ALA A 50 -14.06 -5.37 9.63
N THR A 51 -14.54 -4.45 10.47
CA THR A 51 -15.82 -4.56 11.16
C THR A 51 -17.00 -4.36 10.22
N ASN A 52 -16.91 -3.39 9.29
CA ASN A 52 -18.07 -2.93 8.54
C ASN A 52 -18.12 -3.42 7.08
N CYS A 53 -16.97 -3.69 6.46
CA CYS A 53 -16.84 -3.95 5.03
C CYS A 53 -16.49 -5.43 4.78
N ARG A 54 -17.47 -6.32 4.88
CA ARG A 54 -17.27 -7.78 4.82
C ARG A 54 -16.67 -8.27 3.49
N ASN A 55 -16.86 -7.51 2.42
CA ASN A 55 -16.36 -7.84 1.08
C ASN A 55 -15.01 -7.18 0.76
N PHE A 56 -14.38 -6.50 1.72
CA PHE A 56 -13.14 -5.78 1.49
C PHE A 56 -12.00 -6.71 1.09
N ARG A 57 -11.35 -6.42 -0.03
CA ARG A 57 -10.30 -7.30 -0.59
C ARG A 57 -9.15 -6.58 -1.28
N GLU A 58 -9.28 -5.30 -1.62
CA GLU A 58 -8.27 -4.58 -2.39
C GLU A 58 -7.88 -3.26 -1.72
N LEU A 59 -6.58 -3.07 -1.50
CA LEU A 59 -6.05 -1.88 -0.86
C LEU A 59 -4.86 -1.32 -1.65
N LYS A 60 -4.92 -0.03 -1.97
CA LYS A 60 -3.79 0.75 -2.48
C LYS A 60 -3.41 1.83 -1.48
N ILE A 61 -2.15 1.84 -1.09
CA ILE A 61 -1.57 2.85 -0.20
C ILE A 61 -0.41 3.53 -0.91
N MET A 62 -0.35 4.85 -0.79
CA MET A 62 0.63 5.69 -1.45
C MET A 62 1.34 6.58 -0.42
N GLY A 63 2.55 6.22 0.00
CA GLY A 63 3.36 6.98 0.97
C GLY A 63 4.14 6.06 1.91
N PRO A 64 4.63 6.52 3.07
CA PRO A 64 5.35 5.64 4.00
C PRO A 64 4.50 4.46 4.47
N PHE A 65 5.04 3.25 4.38
CA PHE A 65 4.39 2.02 4.85
C PHE A 65 5.31 1.30 5.83
N ASP A 66 4.92 1.27 7.11
CA ASP A 66 5.73 0.72 8.19
C ASP A 66 5.21 -0.64 8.69
N ILE A 67 5.96 -1.23 9.62
CA ILE A 67 5.63 -2.53 10.20
C ILE A 67 4.38 -2.52 11.08
N TYR A 68 4.03 -1.37 11.69
CA TYR A 68 2.84 -1.27 12.54
C TYR A 68 1.56 -1.31 11.71
N PHE A 69 1.56 -0.61 10.58
CA PHE A 69 0.45 -0.67 9.65
C PHE A 69 0.35 -2.05 8.98
N ALA A 70 1.50 -2.65 8.61
CA ALA A 70 1.54 -4.04 8.12
C ALA A 70 0.94 -5.04 9.12
N SER A 71 1.30 -4.89 10.40
CA SER A 71 0.78 -5.71 11.50
C SER A 71 -0.72 -5.51 11.70
N SER A 72 -1.21 -4.27 11.58
CA SER A 72 -2.65 -3.97 11.62
C SER A 72 -3.40 -4.65 10.47
N LEU A 73 -2.86 -4.64 9.25
CA LEU A 73 -3.45 -5.36 8.13
C LEU A 73 -3.48 -6.87 8.39
N ALA A 74 -2.39 -7.45 8.89
CA ALA A 74 -2.33 -8.88 9.19
C ALA A 74 -3.32 -9.30 10.28
N THR A 75 -3.53 -8.44 11.29
CA THR A 75 -4.45 -8.69 12.39
C THR A 75 -5.91 -8.58 11.97
N TYR A 76 -6.28 -7.51 11.27
CA TYR A 76 -7.69 -7.16 11.04
C TYR A 76 -8.19 -7.50 9.64
N LEU A 77 -7.31 -7.56 8.63
CA LEU A 77 -7.64 -7.87 7.24
C LEU A 77 -6.81 -9.07 6.71
N PRO A 78 -6.80 -10.23 7.40
CA PRO A 78 -5.98 -11.38 7.00
C PRO A 78 -6.38 -11.96 5.63
N THR A 79 -7.61 -11.71 5.18
CA THR A 79 -8.18 -12.18 3.92
C THR A 79 -7.91 -11.26 2.73
N LEU A 80 -7.16 -10.15 2.92
CA LEU A 80 -6.85 -9.19 1.87
C LEU A 80 -6.23 -9.88 0.65
N LYS A 81 -6.75 -9.59 -0.54
CA LYS A 81 -6.36 -10.26 -1.80
C LYS A 81 -5.37 -9.46 -2.64
N VAL A 82 -5.50 -8.14 -2.63
CA VAL A 82 -4.64 -7.25 -3.42
C VAL A 82 -4.13 -6.13 -2.52
N LEU A 83 -2.80 -5.96 -2.52
CA LEU A 83 -2.13 -4.85 -1.88
C LEU A 83 -1.22 -4.17 -2.90
N SER A 84 -1.48 -2.88 -3.16
CA SER A 84 -0.58 -2.03 -3.92
C SER A 84 0.06 -1.00 -2.99
N LEU A 85 1.39 -1.02 -2.95
CA LEU A 85 2.24 -0.03 -2.29
C LEU A 85 2.97 0.82 -3.32
N ARG A 86 2.48 0.87 -4.57
CA ARG A 86 3.14 1.58 -5.68
C ARG A 86 3.63 2.97 -5.26
N CYS A 87 4.88 3.29 -5.62
CA CYS A 87 5.52 4.58 -5.34
C CYS A 87 5.58 4.96 -3.84
N SER A 88 5.62 3.98 -2.95
CA SER A 88 5.70 4.16 -1.48
C SER A 88 7.12 4.01 -0.93
N LYS A 89 7.37 4.54 0.27
CA LYS A 89 8.55 4.17 1.08
C LYS A 89 8.24 2.89 1.84
N LEU A 90 9.09 1.87 1.68
CA LEU A 90 8.88 0.55 2.27
C LEU A 90 10.20 0.04 2.85
N TYR A 91 10.16 -0.56 4.04
CA TYR A 91 11.33 -1.25 4.59
C TYR A 91 11.36 -2.71 4.17
N LYS A 92 12.55 -3.25 3.96
CA LYS A 92 12.76 -4.66 3.59
C LYS A 92 12.12 -5.62 4.60
N ASP A 93 12.27 -5.36 5.89
CA ASP A 93 11.70 -6.21 6.94
C ASP A 93 10.17 -6.13 6.96
N THR A 94 9.59 -4.95 6.68
CA THR A 94 8.15 -4.79 6.49
C THR A 94 7.65 -5.57 5.27
N LEU A 95 8.39 -5.59 4.16
CA LEU A 95 8.06 -6.40 2.98
C LEU A 95 8.08 -7.90 3.32
N ILE A 96 9.11 -8.37 4.03
CA ILE A 96 9.18 -9.77 4.49
C ILE A 96 7.99 -10.08 5.41
N PHE A 97 7.66 -9.18 6.34
CA PHE A 97 6.51 -9.34 7.23
C PHE A 97 5.20 -9.48 6.45
N ILE A 98 4.96 -8.63 5.43
CA ILE A 98 3.79 -8.74 4.55
C ILE A 98 3.73 -10.13 3.91
N LEU A 99 4.84 -10.59 3.34
CA LEU A 99 4.91 -11.86 2.64
C LEU A 99 4.67 -13.06 3.56
N ASP A 100 5.06 -12.97 4.82
CA ASP A 100 4.90 -14.05 5.81
C ASP A 100 3.51 -14.08 6.46
N ASN A 101 2.89 -12.91 6.66
CA ASN A 101 1.68 -12.79 7.49
C ASN A 101 0.39 -12.55 6.69
N LEU A 102 0.44 -11.91 5.52
CA LEU A 102 -0.74 -11.74 4.65
C LEU A 102 -0.91 -12.94 3.72
N ARG A 103 -1.21 -14.11 4.29
CA ARG A 103 -1.21 -15.41 3.58
C ARG A 103 -2.24 -15.52 2.46
N CYS A 104 -3.37 -14.80 2.55
CA CYS A 104 -4.42 -14.81 1.52
C CYS A 104 -4.14 -13.87 0.35
N LEU A 105 -3.05 -13.10 0.40
CA LEU A 105 -2.69 -12.14 -0.63
C LEU A 105 -2.37 -12.85 -1.94
N ASP A 106 -3.06 -12.46 -3.02
CA ASP A 106 -2.87 -13.01 -4.37
C ASP A 106 -2.00 -12.07 -5.22
N VAL A 107 -2.11 -10.75 -4.99
CA VAL A 107 -1.39 -9.73 -5.74
C VAL A 107 -0.71 -8.75 -4.80
N LEU A 108 0.61 -8.60 -4.96
CA LEU A 108 1.39 -7.56 -4.30
C LEU A 108 2.06 -6.68 -5.37
N ASN A 109 1.81 -5.38 -5.32
CA ASN A 109 2.48 -4.40 -6.16
C ASN A 109 3.41 -3.52 -5.32
N ILE A 110 4.71 -3.63 -5.56
CA ILE A 110 5.75 -2.75 -4.99
C ILE A 110 6.49 -1.97 -6.08
N SER A 111 5.85 -1.80 -7.24
CA SER A 111 6.44 -1.07 -8.36
C SER A 111 6.77 0.36 -7.94
N HIS A 112 7.98 0.79 -8.28
CA HIS A 112 8.48 2.13 -8.02
C HIS A 112 8.61 2.48 -6.53
N CYS A 113 8.61 1.51 -5.61
CA CYS A 113 8.85 1.79 -4.20
C CYS A 113 10.30 2.24 -3.95
N LEU A 114 10.47 3.11 -2.95
CA LEU A 114 11.75 3.32 -2.28
C LEU A 114 11.92 2.23 -1.20
N LEU A 115 12.54 1.11 -1.59
CA LEU A 115 12.80 0.00 -0.67
C LEU A 115 14.11 0.24 0.11
N ILE A 116 14.02 0.25 1.44
CA ILE A 116 15.15 0.55 2.33
C ILE A 116 15.43 -0.65 3.23
N GLN A 117 16.71 -1.01 3.36
CA GLN A 117 17.20 -1.94 4.36
C GLN A 117 17.90 -1.16 5.47
N ILE A 118 17.51 -1.41 6.72
CA ILE A 118 18.17 -0.84 7.90
C ILE A 118 19.05 -1.95 8.50
N PRO A 119 20.39 -1.90 8.34
CA PRO A 119 21.28 -2.82 9.02
C PRO A 119 21.39 -2.50 10.52
N PRO A 120 21.97 -3.41 11.32
CA PRO A 120 22.29 -3.10 12.72
C PRO A 120 23.19 -1.86 12.83
N PRO A 121 23.01 -1.03 13.87
CA PRO A 121 23.91 0.09 14.15
C PRO A 121 25.38 -0.37 14.20
N PRO A 122 26.34 0.44 13.73
CA PRO A 122 26.21 1.85 13.33
C PRO A 122 25.95 2.06 11.82
N ALA A 123 25.70 1.00 11.05
CA ALA A 123 25.62 1.13 9.60
C ALA A 123 24.36 1.93 9.17
N PRO A 124 24.46 2.85 8.20
CA PRO A 124 23.31 3.61 7.73
C PRO A 124 22.37 2.73 6.89
N GLY A 125 21.10 3.14 6.82
CA GLY A 125 20.12 2.53 5.92
C GLY A 125 20.55 2.62 4.46
N ARG A 126 20.25 1.58 3.68
CA ARG A 126 20.65 1.47 2.26
C ARG A 126 19.42 1.26 1.38
N ILE A 127 19.43 1.89 0.20
CA ILE A 127 18.41 1.64 -0.82
C ILE A 127 18.68 0.27 -1.44
N VAL A 128 17.66 -0.59 -1.40
CA VAL A 128 17.68 -1.89 -2.07
C VAL A 128 17.46 -1.66 -3.56
N ARG A 129 18.45 -2.01 -4.39
CA ARG A 129 18.35 -1.88 -5.86
C ARG A 129 17.82 -3.14 -6.55
N ARG A 130 17.93 -4.29 -5.88
CA ARG A 130 17.50 -5.59 -6.39
C ARG A 130 16.95 -6.43 -5.25
N LEU A 131 15.86 -7.13 -5.50
CA LEU A 131 15.29 -8.08 -4.55
C LEU A 131 16.20 -9.30 -4.44
N ASP A 132 16.43 -9.73 -3.21
CA ASP A 132 17.19 -10.95 -2.94
C ASP A 132 16.34 -12.21 -3.11
N LYS A 133 17.03 -13.36 -3.08
CA LYS A 133 16.41 -14.68 -3.25
C LYS A 133 15.31 -14.93 -2.22
N THR A 134 15.50 -14.51 -0.97
CA THR A 134 14.53 -14.71 0.11
C THR A 134 13.20 -14.02 -0.17
N ILE A 135 13.23 -12.76 -0.63
CA ILE A 135 12.01 -12.03 -1.01
C ILE A 135 11.33 -12.73 -2.19
N LEU A 136 12.10 -13.13 -3.20
CA LEU A 136 11.57 -13.79 -4.40
C LEU A 136 10.93 -15.15 -4.07
N GLU A 137 11.56 -15.95 -3.22
CA GLU A 137 11.05 -17.24 -2.74
C GLU A 137 9.75 -17.05 -1.96
N LYS A 138 9.71 -16.10 -1.00
CA LYS A 138 8.48 -15.79 -0.24
C LYS A 138 7.36 -15.26 -1.13
N ALA A 139 7.70 -14.46 -2.14
CA ALA A 139 6.73 -13.92 -3.10
C ALA A 139 6.24 -14.94 -4.14
N SER A 140 6.91 -16.09 -4.30
CA SER A 140 6.53 -17.12 -5.28
C SER A 140 5.12 -17.70 -5.07
N ARG A 141 4.60 -17.62 -3.84
CA ARG A 141 3.22 -18.01 -3.52
C ARG A 141 2.16 -17.06 -4.11
N LEU A 142 2.54 -15.83 -4.42
CA LEU A 142 1.63 -14.83 -4.95
C LEU A 142 1.30 -15.16 -6.41
N ARG A 143 0.03 -15.02 -6.78
CA ARG A 143 -0.38 -15.13 -8.18
C ARG A 143 0.31 -14.07 -9.04
N LYS A 144 0.49 -12.86 -8.52
CA LYS A 144 1.23 -11.77 -9.19
C LYS A 144 2.05 -10.98 -8.19
N PHE A 145 3.33 -10.81 -8.51
CA PHE A 145 4.22 -9.91 -7.79
C PHE A 145 4.79 -8.87 -8.75
N LEU A 146 4.31 -7.63 -8.64
CA LEU A 146 4.66 -6.53 -9.53
C LEU A 146 5.77 -5.69 -8.92
N THR A 147 6.85 -5.49 -9.67
CA THR A 147 8.04 -4.80 -9.19
C THR A 147 8.63 -3.93 -10.30
N CYS A 148 9.18 -2.78 -9.91
CA CYS A 148 10.00 -1.94 -10.77
C CYS A 148 10.95 -1.15 -9.87
N MET A 149 12.25 -1.40 -10.02
CA MET A 149 13.31 -0.79 -9.21
C MET A 149 14.43 -0.20 -10.10
N ARG A 150 14.12 0.05 -11.37
CA ARG A 150 15.11 0.44 -12.40
C ARG A 150 15.52 1.90 -12.24
N ASP A 151 16.82 2.15 -12.32
CA ASP A 151 17.39 3.51 -12.24
C ASP A 151 16.97 4.40 -13.43
N THR A 152 16.62 3.80 -14.56
CA THR A 152 16.14 4.49 -15.77
C THR A 152 14.64 4.77 -15.77
N CYS A 153 13.89 4.23 -14.82
CA CYS A 153 12.45 4.45 -14.76
C CYS A 153 12.15 5.82 -14.13
N ILE A 154 11.45 6.69 -14.86
CA ILE A 154 11.05 8.03 -14.41
C ILE A 154 10.31 7.95 -13.07
N MET A 155 9.38 7.00 -12.91
CA MET A 155 8.65 6.85 -11.65
C MET A 155 9.56 6.43 -10.48
N CYS A 156 10.52 5.53 -10.70
CA CYS A 156 11.49 5.16 -9.67
C CYS A 156 12.40 6.34 -9.29
N GLN A 157 12.85 7.13 -10.27
CA GLN A 157 13.65 8.33 -10.03
C GLN A 157 12.86 9.36 -9.22
N ARG A 158 11.61 9.64 -9.62
CA ARG A 158 10.70 10.54 -8.91
C ARG A 158 10.52 10.10 -7.46
N THR A 159 10.15 8.85 -7.21
CA THR A 159 9.96 8.34 -5.84
C THR A 159 11.22 8.43 -4.99
N ARG A 160 12.43 8.24 -5.56
CA ARG A 160 13.70 8.43 -4.84
C ARG A 160 13.96 9.89 -4.49
N ASN A 161 13.78 10.80 -5.45
CA ASN A 161 13.98 12.24 -5.26
C ASN A 161 12.99 12.83 -4.24
N ASP A 162 11.84 12.20 -4.10
CA ASP A 162 10.81 12.55 -3.12
C ASP A 162 10.91 11.75 -1.81
N GLU A 163 11.96 10.94 -1.62
CA GLU A 163 12.16 10.12 -0.41
C GLU A 163 10.99 9.15 -0.11
N GLY A 164 10.25 8.75 -1.14
CA GLY A 164 9.04 7.94 -1.03
C GLY A 164 7.83 8.67 -0.44
N LEU A 165 7.88 10.01 -0.37
CA LEU A 165 6.77 10.88 -0.02
C LEU A 165 6.06 11.33 -1.29
N MET A 166 4.85 10.84 -1.53
CA MET A 166 4.17 11.11 -2.80
C MET A 166 3.72 12.58 -2.93
N ARG A 167 4.35 13.36 -3.83
CA ARG A 167 4.00 14.77 -4.08
C ARG A 167 3.13 14.94 -5.34
N TRP A 168 1.88 14.46 -5.29
CA TRP A 168 0.93 14.45 -6.41
C TRP A 168 0.77 15.76 -7.20
N TYR A 169 0.96 16.90 -6.56
CA TYR A 169 0.85 18.21 -7.19
C TYR A 169 2.02 18.57 -8.12
N LYS A 170 3.16 17.86 -8.03
CA LYS A 170 4.38 18.20 -8.77
C LYS A 170 4.55 17.49 -10.12
N TYR A 171 3.86 16.38 -10.34
CA TYR A 171 4.15 15.50 -11.46
C TYR A 171 3.19 15.69 -12.62
N GLU A 172 1.98 15.16 -12.55
CA GLU A 172 0.97 15.29 -13.59
C GLU A 172 -0.41 15.01 -12.97
N LYS A 173 -1.45 15.69 -13.49
CA LYS A 173 -2.83 15.48 -13.06
C LYS A 173 -3.28 14.08 -13.49
N GLY A 174 -3.55 13.20 -12.52
CA GLY A 174 -4.13 11.87 -12.78
C GLY A 174 -3.15 10.70 -12.65
N LEU A 175 -1.85 10.93 -12.46
CA LEU A 175 -0.86 9.85 -12.27
C LEU A 175 -1.16 8.93 -11.07
N TRP A 176 -1.91 9.43 -10.09
CA TRP A 176 -2.39 8.67 -8.93
C TRP A 176 -3.51 7.68 -9.27
N LYS A 177 -4.22 7.90 -10.38
CA LYS A 177 -5.27 7.04 -10.92
C LYS A 177 -4.71 5.78 -11.57
N GLU A 178 -3.43 5.79 -11.94
CA GLU A 178 -2.76 4.65 -12.56
C GLU A 178 -2.24 3.66 -11.51
N ASP A 179 -2.35 2.37 -11.84
CA ASP A 179 -1.71 1.28 -11.10
C ASP A 179 -1.41 0.13 -12.06
N GLU A 180 -0.32 -0.60 -11.82
CA GLU A 180 0.00 -1.81 -12.58
C GLU A 180 -1.00 -2.95 -12.29
N VAL A 181 -1.74 -2.85 -11.18
CA VAL A 181 -2.90 -3.70 -10.88
C VAL A 181 -4.16 -3.09 -11.51
N ARG A 182 -4.68 -3.73 -12.56
CA ARG A 182 -5.89 -3.27 -13.29
C ARG A 182 -7.12 -3.01 -12.41
N SER A 183 -7.30 -3.77 -11.33
CA SER A 183 -8.44 -3.56 -10.42
C SER A 183 -8.29 -2.32 -9.55
N LEU A 184 -7.10 -1.72 -9.46
CA LEU A 184 -6.81 -0.51 -8.70
C LEU A 184 -6.57 0.72 -9.60
N ALA A 185 -6.55 0.53 -10.92
CA ALA A 185 -6.56 1.64 -11.89
C ALA A 185 -7.98 2.24 -12.02
N LEU A 186 -8.05 3.55 -12.24
CA LEU A 186 -9.28 4.34 -12.43
C LEU A 186 -9.44 4.84 -13.87
#